data_AF-A0A521Z895-F1
#
_entry.id   AF-A0A521Z895-F1
#
_cell.length_a   1.000
_cell.length_b   1.000
_cell.length_c   1.000
_cell.angle_alpha   90.00
_cell.angle_beta   90.00
_cell.angle_gamma   90.00
#
_symmetry.space_group_name_H-M   'P 1'
#
loop_
_entity.id
_entity.type
_entity.pdbx_description
1 polymer ?
#
loop_
_entity_poly.entity_id
_entity_poly.type
_entity_poly.pdbx_seq_one_letter_code
_entity_poly.pdbx_strand_id
1 'polypeptide(L)'
;MIDGRDGHRYIGASDVQYETGYGDVTPAMLRGWADVEYLHRVTVAELAAALGEPVPVGVDGDAPARIHVRGRHVNVYRWADVVACERARRIAPAGRRRRRDP
;
A
#
# COMPACT_ATOMS: atom_id res chain seq x y z
N MET A 1 11.16 2.74 0.10
CA MET A 1 10.86 1.53 -0.70
C MET A 1 11.76 0.39 -0.28
N ILE A 2 11.27 -0.83 -0.39
CA ILE A 2 11.96 -2.06 0.03
C ILE A 2 11.80 -3.09 -1.08
N ASP A 3 12.89 -3.68 -1.54
CA ASP A 3 12.86 -4.75 -2.54
C ASP A 3 12.83 -6.11 -1.82
N GLY A 4 11.75 -6.86 -2.04
CA GLY A 4 11.55 -8.20 -1.47
C GLY A 4 12.27 -9.28 -2.26
N ARG A 5 12.63 -10.37 -1.57
CA ARG A 5 13.20 -11.59 -2.15
C ARG A 5 12.22 -12.35 -3.05
N ASP A 6 10.93 -12.07 -2.90
CA ASP A 6 9.85 -12.57 -3.75
C ASP A 6 9.74 -11.85 -5.10
N GLY A 7 10.65 -10.90 -5.38
CA GLY A 7 10.65 -10.11 -6.61
C GLY A 7 9.60 -9.00 -6.62
N HIS A 8 8.96 -8.71 -5.49
CA HIS A 8 8.04 -7.59 -5.35
C HIS A 8 8.68 -6.41 -4.64
N ARG A 9 8.23 -5.22 -5.02
CA ARG A 9 8.65 -3.97 -4.38
C ARG A 9 7.57 -3.53 -3.42
N TYR A 10 8.00 -3.01 -2.28
CA TYR A 10 7.14 -2.56 -1.19
C TYR A 10 7.39 -1.08 -0.93
N ILE A 11 6.33 -0.35 -0.63
CA ILE A 11 6.40 1.09 -0.41
C ILE A 11 5.72 1.47 0.90
N GLY A 12 6.38 2.32 1.67
CA GLY A 12 5.73 2.97 2.81
C GLY A 12 4.73 4.01 2.32
N ALA A 13 3.61 4.15 3.03
CA ALA A 13 2.54 5.07 2.64
C ALA A 13 3.03 6.50 2.36
N SER A 14 4.06 6.98 3.06
CA SER A 14 4.63 8.32 2.89
C SER A 14 5.68 8.44 1.77
N ASP A 15 6.20 7.32 1.28
CA ASP A 15 7.23 7.32 0.23
C ASP A 15 6.64 7.46 -1.17
N VAL A 16 5.36 7.09 -1.36
CA VAL A 16 4.71 7.06 -2.69
C VAL A 16 4.76 8.38 -3.43
N GLN A 17 4.64 9.51 -2.72
CA GLN A 17 4.67 10.85 -3.31
C GLN A 17 6.03 11.21 -3.90
N TYR A 18 7.09 10.47 -3.54
CA TYR A 18 8.44 10.67 -4.07
C TYR A 18 8.75 9.72 -5.23
N GLU A 19 7.83 8.83 -5.59
CA GLU A 19 8.04 7.92 -6.70
C GLU A 19 7.74 8.59 -8.04
N THR A 20 8.68 8.45 -8.98
CA THR A 20 8.62 9.13 -10.26
C THR A 20 7.39 8.68 -11.06
N GLY A 21 6.60 9.64 -11.53
CA GLY A 21 5.35 9.38 -12.27
C GLY A 21 4.12 9.08 -11.40
N TYR A 22 4.28 9.04 -10.07
CA TYR A 22 3.23 8.73 -9.10
C TYR A 22 3.14 9.76 -7.95
N GLY A 23 3.78 10.92 -8.09
CA GLY A 23 3.79 11.98 -7.07
C GLY A 23 2.41 12.51 -6.65
N ASP A 24 1.39 12.37 -7.50
CA ASP A 24 0.00 12.74 -7.20
C ASP A 24 -0.69 11.75 -6.25
N VAL A 25 -0.17 10.52 -6.13
CA VAL A 25 -0.71 9.53 -5.20
C VAL A 25 -0.29 9.91 -3.80
N THR A 26 -1.26 10.27 -2.97
CA THR A 26 -1.01 10.69 -1.58
C THR A 26 -1.14 9.51 -0.60
N PRO A 27 -0.54 9.61 0.61
CA PRO A 27 -0.76 8.61 1.66
C PRO A 27 -2.24 8.45 2.04
N ALA A 28 -3.03 9.51 1.91
CA ALA A 28 -4.47 9.50 2.17
C ALA A 28 -5.23 8.71 1.11
N MET A 29 -4.84 8.81 -0.17
CA MET A 29 -5.41 8.00 -1.25
C MET A 29 -5.16 6.52 -1.03
N LEU A 30 -3.93 6.13 -0.68
CA LEU A 30 -3.59 4.73 -0.39
C LEU A 30 -4.44 4.15 0.74
N ARG A 31 -4.62 4.91 1.84
CA ARG A 31 -5.52 4.51 2.94
C ARG A 31 -6.95 4.35 2.44
N GLY A 32 -7.45 5.34 1.71
CA GLY A 32 -8.81 5.30 1.16
C GLY A 32 -9.03 4.16 0.17
N TRP A 33 -8.01 3.70 -0.56
CA TRP A 33 -8.09 2.53 -1.44
C TRP A 33 -8.10 1.23 -0.63
N ALA A 34 -7.29 1.17 0.42
CA ALA A 34 -7.26 0.02 1.29
C ALA A 34 -8.51 -0.11 2.17
N ASP A 35 -9.16 0.99 2.54
CA ASP A 35 -10.41 0.98 3.31
C ASP A 35 -11.62 0.46 2.52
N VAL A 36 -11.54 0.47 1.17
CA VAL A 36 -12.57 -0.07 0.28
C VAL A 36 -12.07 -1.30 -0.49
N GLU A 37 -11.02 -1.94 0.01
CA GLU A 37 -10.46 -3.20 -0.52
C GLU A 37 -9.93 -3.14 -1.97
N TYR A 38 -9.70 -1.95 -2.53
CA TYR A 38 -9.02 -1.81 -3.83
C TYR A 38 -7.50 -2.02 -3.74
N LEU A 39 -6.94 -1.92 -2.54
CA LEU A 39 -5.51 -2.07 -2.30
C LEU A 39 -5.29 -2.94 -1.06
N HIS A 40 -4.52 -4.00 -1.21
CA HIS A 40 -4.13 -4.85 -0.09
C HIS A 40 -3.12 -4.15 0.82
N ARG A 41 -3.40 -4.13 2.13
CA ARG A 41 -2.42 -3.73 3.14
C ARG A 41 -1.53 -4.92 3.43
N VAL A 42 -0.23 -4.75 3.24
CA VAL A 42 0.75 -5.81 3.52
C VAL A 42 0.76 -6.07 5.02
N THR A 43 0.70 -7.33 5.41
CA THR A 43 0.76 -7.81 6.80
C THR A 43 2.20 -7.99 7.27
N VAL A 44 2.41 -8.10 8.58
CA VAL A 44 3.74 -8.37 9.15
C VAL A 44 4.31 -9.68 8.62
N ALA A 45 3.49 -10.74 8.52
CA ALA A 45 3.92 -12.04 8.01
C ALA A 45 4.35 -11.98 6.54
N GLU A 46 3.57 -11.31 5.69
CA GLU A 46 3.91 -11.12 4.28
C GLU A 46 5.21 -10.33 4.10
N LEU A 47 5.39 -9.24 4.87
CA LEU A 47 6.60 -8.44 4.79
C LEU A 47 7.82 -9.23 5.29
N ALA A 48 7.70 -9.94 6.42
CA ALA A 48 8.79 -10.76 6.95
C ALA A 48 9.20 -11.87 5.95
N ALA A 49 8.21 -12.56 5.36
CA ALA A 49 8.45 -13.56 4.33
C ALA A 49 9.16 -12.96 3.10
N ALA A 50 8.72 -11.78 2.64
CA ALA A 50 9.36 -11.08 1.53
C ALA A 50 10.82 -10.67 1.85
N LEU A 51 11.13 -10.37 3.11
CA LEU A 51 12.50 -10.05 3.54
C LEU A 51 13.34 -11.29 3.84
N GLY A 52 12.73 -12.48 3.88
CA GLY A 52 13.36 -13.71 4.34
C GLY A 52 13.73 -13.64 5.82
N GLU A 53 12.92 -12.93 6.61
CA GLU A 53 13.05 -12.76 8.05
C GLU A 53 11.91 -13.49 8.78
N PRO A 54 12.13 -13.95 10.01
CA PRO A 54 11.05 -14.49 10.83
C PRO A 54 10.11 -13.39 11.31
N VAL A 55 8.84 -13.73 11.54
CA VAL A 55 7.90 -12.84 12.25
C VAL A 55 8.38 -12.68 13.71
N PRO A 56 8.50 -11.45 14.24
CA PRO A 56 8.95 -11.25 15.61
C PRO A 56 8.03 -11.93 16.64
N VAL A 57 8.62 -12.51 17.68
CA VAL A 57 7.87 -13.16 18.76
C VAL A 57 6.96 -12.15 19.46
N GLY A 58 5.70 -12.53 19.68
CA GLY A 58 4.70 -11.67 20.30
C GLY A 58 4.07 -10.62 19.38
N VAL A 59 4.40 -10.63 18.09
CA VAL A 59 3.74 -9.81 17.07
C VAL A 59 2.69 -10.64 16.33
N ASP A 60 1.50 -10.08 16.17
CA ASP A 60 0.45 -10.65 15.33
C ASP A 60 0.88 -10.56 13.85
N GLY A 61 1.04 -11.73 13.22
CA GLY A 61 1.47 -11.85 11.83
C GLY A 61 0.47 -11.28 10.83
N ASP A 62 -0.83 -11.29 11.17
CA ASP A 62 -1.90 -10.78 10.32
C ASP A 62 -2.13 -9.27 10.50
N ALA A 63 -1.45 -8.66 11.47
CA ALA A 63 -1.52 -7.22 11.66
C ALA A 63 -0.88 -6.47 10.46
N PRO A 64 -1.36 -5.25 10.13
CA PRO A 64 -0.75 -4.45 9.07
C PRO A 64 0.72 -4.13 9.35
N ALA A 65 1.60 -4.43 8.40
CA ALA A 65 3.00 -4.10 8.47
C ALA A 65 3.20 -2.57 8.48
N ARG A 66 4.10 -2.12 9.36
CA ARG A 66 4.52 -0.73 9.45
C ARG A 66 6.02 -0.63 9.44
N ILE A 67 6.54 0.33 8.68
CA ILE A 67 7.95 0.65 8.64
C ILE A 67 8.18 2.05 9.20
N HIS A 68 9.37 2.27 9.74
CA HIS A 68 9.78 3.59 10.20
C HIS A 68 10.41 4.36 9.04
N VAL A 69 9.72 5.41 8.58
CA VAL A 69 10.17 6.29 7.50
C VAL A 69 10.21 7.71 8.03
N ARG A 70 11.39 8.34 8.00
CA ARG A 70 11.59 9.75 8.38
C ARG A 70 10.92 10.13 9.70
N GLY A 71 11.12 9.32 10.75
CA GLY A 71 10.56 9.61 12.08
C GLY A 71 9.12 9.12 12.30
N ARG A 72 8.47 8.48 11.32
CA ARG A 72 7.06 8.06 11.42
C ARG A 72 6.86 6.60 11.06
N HIS A 73 6.00 5.93 11.80
CA HIS A 73 5.51 4.60 11.43
C HIS A 73 4.43 4.74 10.36
N VAL A 74 4.62 4.08 9.22
CA VAL A 74 3.70 4.14 8.09
C VAL A 74 3.37 2.74 7.59
N ASN A 75 2.12 2.53 7.17
CA ASN A 75 1.70 1.26 6.59
C ASN A 75 2.48 0.95 5.31
N VAL A 76 2.72 -0.33 5.07
CA VAL A 76 3.37 -0.84 3.87
C VAL A 76 2.33 -1.35 2.88
N TYR A 77 2.58 -1.07 1.60
CA TYR A 77 1.79 -1.59 0.49
C TYR A 77 2.72 -2.20 -0.54
N ARG A 78 2.19 -3.15 -1.32
CA ARG A 78 2.90 -3.70 -2.47
C ARG A 78 2.79 -2.73 -3.65
N TRP A 79 3.93 -2.41 -4.26
CA TRP A 79 4.03 -1.38 -5.29
C TRP A 79 3.22 -1.72 -6.56
N ALA A 80 3.25 -2.97 -6.98
CA ALA A 80 2.50 -3.44 -8.15
C ALA A 80 0.99 -3.19 -7.99
N ASP A 81 0.46 -3.40 -6.79
CA ASP A 81 -0.97 -3.22 -6.49
C ASP A 81 -1.32 -1.72 -6.45
N VAL A 82 -0.43 -0.88 -5.90
CA VAL A 82 -0.58 0.58 -5.96
C VAL A 82 -0.66 1.06 -7.40
N VAL A 83 0.26 0.60 -8.25
CA VAL A 83 0.28 0.93 -9.69
C VAL A 83 -0.97 0.43 -10.39
N ALA A 84 -1.42 -0.79 -10.12
CA ALA A 84 -2.61 -1.37 -10.71
C ALA A 84 -3.88 -0.60 -10.30
N CYS A 85 -4.03 -0.29 -9.01
CA CYS A 85 -5.15 0.46 -8.47
C CYS A 85 -5.23 1.88 -9.07
N GLU A 86 -4.10 2.60 -9.13
CA GLU A 86 -4.05 3.94 -9.73
C GLU A 86 -4.39 3.89 -11.23
N ARG A 87 -3.82 2.95 -11.98
CA ARG A 87 -4.13 2.78 -13.40
C ARG A 87 -5.62 2.46 -13.62
N ALA A 88 -6.19 1.55 -12.85
CA ALA A 88 -7.61 1.20 -12.93
C ALA A 88 -8.50 2.44 -12.68
N ARG A 89 -8.15 3.28 -11.72
CA ARG A 89 -8.87 4.53 -11.43
C ARG A 89 -8.76 5.57 -12.54
N ARG A 90 -7.59 5.70 -13.19
CA ARG A 90 -7.41 6.60 -14.34
C ARG A 90 -8.21 6.13 -15.56
N ILE A 91 -8.35 4.82 -15.75
CA ILE A 91 -9.10 4.23 -16.86
C ILE A 91 -10.62 4.30 -16.61
N ALA A 92 -11.06 4.16 -15.36
CA ALA A 92 -12.47 4.21 -15.01
C ALA A 92 -13.08 5.57 -15.43
N PRO A 93 -14.04 5.61 -16.38
CA PRO A 93 -14.62 6.87 -16.84
C PRO A 93 -15.32 7.58 -15.67
N ALA A 94 -15.27 8.91 -15.66
CA ALA A 94 -15.80 9.81 -14.62
C ALA A 94 -17.34 9.72 -14.36
N GLY A 95 -18.03 8.67 -14.82
CA GLY A 95 -19.48 8.62 -14.98
C GLY A 95 -20.26 7.58 -14.15
N ARG A 96 -19.71 6.97 -13.09
CA ARG A 96 -20.51 6.10 -12.19
C ARG A 96 -20.25 6.33 -10.71
N ARG A 97 -20.35 7.59 -10.27
CA ARG A 97 -20.95 7.84 -8.94
C ARG A 97 -22.45 8.01 -9.17
N ARG A 98 -23.21 6.92 -9.01
CA ARG A 98 -24.66 7.03 -8.83
C ARG A 98 -24.87 7.99 -7.66
N ARG A 99 -25.56 9.11 -7.93
CA ARG A 99 -26.20 9.91 -6.89
C ARG A 99 -26.92 8.94 -5.96
N ARG A 100 -26.54 8.96 -4.69
CA ARG A 100 -27.43 8.52 -3.61
C ARG A 100 -28.19 9.80 -3.22
N ASP A 101 -29.32 10.04 -3.86
CA ASP A 101 -30.41 10.80 -3.22
C ASP A 101 -30.96 9.90 -2.10
N PRO A 102 -31.21 10.48 -0.92
CA PRO A 102 -32.50 11.12 -0.66
C PRO A 102 -32.43 12.61 -0.32
#